data_AF-A0A2W6AQH4-F1
#
_entry.id   AF-A0A2W6AQH4-F1
#
_cell.length_a   1.000
_cell.length_b   1.000
_cell.length_c   1.000
_cell.angle_alpha   90.00
_cell.angle_beta   90.00
_cell.angle_gamma   90.00
#
_symmetry.space_group_name_H-M   'P 1'
#
loop_
_entity.id
_entity.type
_entity.pdbx_description
1 polymer ?
#
loop_
_entity_poly.entity_id
_entity_poly.type
_entity_poly.pdbx_seq_one_letter_code
_entity_poly.pdbx_strand_id
1 'polypeptide(L)'
;MALGLEPLRLVDVSTVGWAANEATRFLSPLGDRWNHVQGVVTKAHEVASVVAEVDAPVLIASAYLHDVGWAPQLMETEFHPIDGARWLRRLGYLRIAALVAHHSGARFEAALRGLATEIGEFEYEESVVADGLTYCDLTTGPKGQRVSFEERCADIRHRYGETHVAAIALDHASPTLLGAVHRTERRMQGRGGPGLIRT
;
A
#
# COMPACT_ATOMS: atom_id res chain seq x y z
N MET A 1 -14.82 -29.02 -20.67
CA MET A 1 -13.60 -28.22 -20.41
C MET A 1 -13.69 -27.72 -18.97
N ALA A 2 -13.02 -28.38 -18.04
CA ALA A 2 -13.02 -27.97 -16.64
C ALA A 2 -12.08 -26.76 -16.50
N LEU A 3 -12.62 -25.62 -16.09
CA LEU A 3 -11.84 -24.46 -15.67
C LEU A 3 -11.14 -24.84 -14.35
N GLY A 4 -9.86 -25.17 -14.42
CA GLY A 4 -9.04 -25.37 -13.23
C GLY A 4 -8.94 -24.06 -12.46
N LEU A 5 -9.54 -24.01 -11.27
CA LEU A 5 -9.26 -22.95 -10.32
C LEU A 5 -7.82 -23.17 -9.83
N GLU A 6 -6.89 -22.35 -10.31
CA GLU A 6 -5.53 -22.30 -9.77
C GLU A 6 -5.61 -22.08 -8.25
N PRO A 7 -4.93 -22.90 -7.43
CA PRO A 7 -5.01 -22.76 -5.98
C PRO A 7 -4.45 -21.39 -5.56
N LEU A 8 -5.22 -20.68 -4.74
CA LEU A 8 -4.79 -19.46 -4.06
C LEU A 8 -3.44 -19.71 -3.39
N ARG A 9 -2.39 -18.99 -3.80
CA ARG A 9 -1.08 -19.09 -3.14
C ARG A 9 -1.20 -18.57 -1.72
N LEU A 10 -0.93 -19.44 -0.75
CA LEU A 10 -0.79 -19.04 0.65
C LEU A 10 0.39 -18.06 0.78
N VAL A 11 0.17 -16.94 1.46
CA VAL A 11 1.17 -15.91 1.69
C VAL A 11 1.92 -16.25 2.98
N ASP A 12 3.24 -16.39 2.90
CA ASP A 12 4.12 -16.76 4.00
C ASP A 12 5.42 -15.94 3.99
N VAL A 13 6.40 -16.31 4.83
CA VAL A 13 7.73 -15.66 4.87
C VAL A 13 8.45 -15.73 3.51
N SER A 14 8.22 -16.80 2.73
CA SER A 14 8.77 -16.91 1.37
C SER A 14 8.17 -15.86 0.43
N THR A 15 6.92 -15.46 0.65
CA THR A 15 6.26 -14.38 -0.11
C THR A 15 6.87 -13.01 0.18
N VAL A 16 7.26 -12.74 1.43
CA VAL A 16 7.96 -11.48 1.76
C VAL A 16 9.32 -11.40 1.06
N GLY A 17 10.10 -12.48 1.08
CA GLY A 17 11.39 -12.55 0.38
C GLY A 17 11.24 -12.39 -1.14
N TRP A 18 10.22 -13.02 -1.73
CA TRP A 18 9.88 -12.83 -3.14
C TRP A 18 9.49 -11.38 -3.46
N ALA A 19 8.60 -10.78 -2.66
CA ALA A 19 8.17 -9.40 -2.84
C ALA A 19 9.34 -8.42 -2.76
N ALA A 20 10.26 -8.63 -1.82
CA ALA A 20 11.49 -7.85 -1.71
C ALA A 20 12.37 -7.94 -2.96
N ASN A 21 12.52 -9.14 -3.53
CA ASN A 21 13.31 -9.35 -4.75
C ASN A 21 12.67 -8.66 -5.97
N GLU A 22 11.36 -8.79 -6.15
CA GLU A 22 10.66 -8.13 -7.27
C GLU A 22 10.64 -6.60 -7.10
N ALA A 23 10.38 -6.09 -5.89
CA ALA A 23 10.46 -4.67 -5.61
C ALA A 23 11.87 -4.12 -5.90
N THR A 24 12.92 -4.81 -5.46
CA THR A 24 14.31 -4.44 -5.78
C THR A 24 14.53 -4.42 -7.29
N ARG A 25 14.10 -5.47 -8.00
CA ARG A 25 14.27 -5.60 -9.46
C ARG A 25 13.59 -4.45 -10.22
N PHE A 26 12.35 -4.12 -9.86
CA PHE A 26 11.53 -3.16 -10.60
C PHE A 26 11.74 -1.71 -10.16
N LEU A 27 11.94 -1.47 -8.87
CA LEU A 27 11.90 -0.13 -8.29
C LEU A 27 13.27 0.46 -8.01
N SER A 28 14.32 -0.34 -7.79
CA SER A 28 15.67 0.20 -7.49
C SER A 28 16.22 1.18 -8.55
N PRO A 29 15.90 1.07 -9.85
CA PRO A 29 16.32 2.07 -10.83
C PRO A 29 15.56 3.42 -10.74
N LEU A 30 14.48 3.51 -9.96
CA LEU A 30 13.57 4.67 -9.92
C LEU A 30 13.94 5.73 -8.86
N GLY A 31 15.15 5.67 -8.31
CA GLY A 31 15.71 6.71 -7.42
C GLY A 31 14.91 6.91 -6.14
N ASP A 32 14.41 8.13 -5.91
CA ASP A 32 13.64 8.48 -4.70
C ASP A 32 12.42 7.57 -4.51
N ARG A 33 11.80 7.06 -5.58
CA ARG A 33 10.71 6.08 -5.46
C ARG A 33 11.14 4.81 -4.71
N TRP A 34 12.36 4.33 -4.95
CA TRP A 34 12.90 3.19 -4.22
C TRP A 34 13.14 3.52 -2.75
N ASN A 35 13.73 4.69 -2.47
CA ASN A 35 13.96 5.16 -1.09
C ASN A 35 12.63 5.27 -0.32
N HIS A 36 11.58 5.78 -0.98
CA HIS A 36 10.23 5.82 -0.43
C HIS A 36 9.73 4.41 -0.05
N VAL A 37 9.75 3.46 -0.99
CA VAL A 37 9.31 2.07 -0.74
C VAL A 37 10.09 1.43 0.42
N GLN A 38 11.40 1.63 0.51
CA GLN A 38 12.20 1.14 1.64
C GLN A 38 11.76 1.73 2.98
N GLY A 39 11.41 3.02 3.02
CA GLY A 39 10.81 3.67 4.18
C GLY A 39 9.46 3.05 4.56
N VAL A 40 8.58 2.85 3.58
CA VAL A 40 7.25 2.22 3.77
C VAL A 40 7.41 0.81 4.35
N VAL A 41 8.33 0.01 3.81
CA VAL A 41 8.64 -1.35 4.29
C VAL A 41 9.16 -1.33 5.73
N THR A 42 10.05 -0.39 6.07
CA THR A 42 10.57 -0.24 7.44
C THR A 42 9.41 -0.05 8.43
N LYS A 43 8.45 0.81 8.09
CA LYS A 43 7.25 1.03 8.92
C LYS A 43 6.33 -0.18 8.91
N ALA A 44 6.19 -0.88 7.79
CA ALA A 44 5.38 -2.09 7.70
C ALA A 44 5.89 -3.17 8.65
N HIS A 45 7.19 -3.31 8.85
CA HIS A 45 7.75 -4.21 9.86
C HIS A 45 7.39 -3.80 11.30
N GLU A 46 7.31 -2.51 11.61
CA GLU A 46 6.87 -2.03 12.93
C GLU A 46 5.37 -2.29 13.14
N VAL A 47 4.57 -1.99 12.13
CA VAL A 47 3.10 -2.16 12.14
C VAL A 47 2.70 -3.62 12.12
N ALA A 48 3.47 -4.50 11.48
CA ALA A 48 3.24 -5.95 11.47
C ALA A 48 3.07 -6.53 12.87
N SER A 49 3.68 -5.88 13.86
CA SER A 49 3.56 -6.25 15.25
C SER A 49 2.11 -6.13 15.75
N VAL A 50 1.32 -5.13 15.35
CA VAL A 50 -0.11 -4.96 15.77
C VAL A 50 -1.12 -5.58 14.81
N VAL A 51 -0.64 -6.30 13.79
CA VAL A 51 -1.45 -7.01 12.81
C VAL A 51 -1.53 -8.47 13.24
N ALA A 52 -2.59 -9.19 12.85
CA ALA A 52 -2.67 -10.63 13.10
C ALA A 52 -1.45 -11.34 12.47
N GLU A 53 -0.90 -12.35 13.14
CA GLU A 53 0.34 -13.01 12.71
C GLU A 53 0.26 -13.55 11.27
N VAL A 54 -0.90 -14.10 10.89
CA VAL A 54 -1.18 -14.60 9.53
C VAL A 54 -1.23 -13.50 8.47
N ASP A 55 -1.52 -12.26 8.87
CA ASP A 55 -1.68 -11.10 8.00
C ASP A 55 -0.41 -10.25 7.90
N ALA A 56 0.53 -10.38 8.84
CA ALA A 56 1.77 -9.63 8.84
C ALA A 56 2.61 -9.80 7.56
N PRO A 57 2.78 -11.02 7.00
CA PRO A 57 3.44 -11.21 5.71
C PRO A 57 2.73 -10.51 4.54
N VAL A 58 1.39 -10.45 4.56
CA VAL A 58 0.59 -9.77 3.53
C VAL A 58 0.83 -8.26 3.57
N LEU A 59 0.86 -7.66 4.76
CA LEU A 59 1.18 -6.23 4.93
C LEU A 59 2.57 -5.91 4.38
N ILE A 60 3.59 -6.67 4.79
CA ILE A 60 4.98 -6.40 4.42
C ILE A 60 5.18 -6.61 2.90
N ALA A 61 4.63 -7.67 2.33
CA ALA A 61 4.70 -7.90 0.89
C ALA A 61 3.98 -6.80 0.10
N SER A 62 2.81 -6.34 0.57
CA SER A 62 2.10 -5.22 -0.06
C SER A 62 2.89 -3.91 0.05
N ALA A 63 3.58 -3.66 1.17
CA ALA A 63 4.44 -2.50 1.34
C ALA A 63 5.60 -2.47 0.34
N TYR A 64 6.24 -3.62 0.08
CA TYR A 64 7.25 -3.73 -0.97
C TYR A 64 6.71 -3.41 -2.37
N LEU A 65 5.46 -3.79 -2.65
CA LEU A 65 4.92 -3.88 -4.00
C LEU A 65 3.89 -2.79 -4.34
N HIS A 66 3.47 -1.95 -3.40
CA HIS A 66 2.41 -0.94 -3.61
C HIS A 66 2.70 0.00 -4.79
N ASP A 67 3.96 0.34 -4.99
CA ASP A 67 4.42 1.21 -6.06
C ASP A 67 5.00 0.46 -7.27
N VAL A 68 4.92 -0.89 -7.33
CA VAL A 68 5.55 -1.69 -8.39
C VAL A 68 5.08 -1.31 -9.79
N GLY A 69 3.83 -0.83 -9.93
CA GLY A 69 3.26 -0.37 -11.20
C GLY A 69 3.93 0.89 -11.78
N TRP A 70 4.84 1.55 -11.06
CA TRP A 70 5.68 2.61 -11.63
C TRP A 70 6.77 2.06 -12.57
N ALA A 71 7.06 0.76 -12.51
CA ALA A 71 8.04 0.15 -13.39
C ALA A 71 7.57 0.23 -14.86
N PRO A 72 8.36 0.81 -15.78
CA PRO A 72 7.94 0.99 -17.17
C PRO A 72 7.50 -0.30 -17.88
N GLN A 73 8.03 -1.45 -17.47
CA GLN A 73 7.70 -2.76 -18.04
C GLN A 73 6.32 -3.28 -17.61
N LEU A 74 5.70 -2.70 -16.58
CA LEU A 74 4.40 -3.10 -16.05
C LEU A 74 3.28 -2.12 -16.42
N MET A 75 3.61 -0.99 -17.02
CA MET A 75 2.67 0.08 -17.35
C MET A 75 1.66 -0.38 -18.43
N GLU A 76 0.37 -0.22 -18.12
CA GLU A 76 -0.75 -0.57 -19.01
C GLU A 76 -1.76 0.58 -19.11
N THR A 77 -2.01 1.29 -18.01
CA THR A 77 -3.00 2.38 -17.90
C THR A 77 -2.39 3.73 -17.53
N GLU A 78 -1.08 3.77 -17.30
CA GLU A 78 -0.35 4.92 -16.73
C GLU A 78 -0.82 5.28 -15.30
N PHE A 79 -1.54 4.36 -14.63
CA PHE A 79 -1.96 4.49 -13.24
C PHE A 79 -1.41 3.31 -12.42
N HIS A 80 -0.33 3.59 -11.69
CA HIS A 80 0.49 2.58 -11.01
C HIS A 80 -0.28 1.61 -10.08
N PRO A 81 -1.36 2.00 -9.36
CA PRO A 81 -2.06 1.05 -8.50
C PRO A 81 -2.70 -0.08 -9.31
N ILE A 82 -3.34 0.24 -10.44
CA ILE A 82 -3.99 -0.75 -11.30
C ILE A 82 -2.94 -1.59 -12.04
N ASP A 83 -1.91 -0.96 -12.58
CA ASP A 83 -0.88 -1.64 -13.37
C ASP A 83 -0.10 -2.67 -12.51
N GLY A 84 0.30 -2.27 -11.30
CA GLY A 84 0.92 -3.17 -10.33
C GLY A 84 -0.02 -4.30 -9.88
N ALA A 85 -1.29 -3.98 -9.62
CA ALA A 85 -2.29 -4.96 -9.20
C ALA A 85 -2.61 -5.99 -10.29
N ARG A 86 -2.71 -5.58 -11.56
CA ARG A 86 -2.92 -6.50 -12.69
C ARG A 86 -1.76 -7.47 -12.85
N TRP A 87 -0.53 -6.98 -12.73
CA TRP A 87 0.65 -7.83 -12.73
C TRP A 87 0.63 -8.86 -11.59
N LEU A 88 0.32 -8.44 -10.36
CA LEU A 88 0.21 -9.33 -9.20
C LEU A 88 -0.89 -10.38 -9.34
N ARG A 89 -2.04 -9.98 -9.90
CA ARG A 89 -3.17 -10.88 -10.17
C ARG A 89 -2.78 -11.98 -11.16
N ARG A 90 -2.03 -11.65 -12.22
CA ARG A 90 -1.51 -12.64 -13.19
C ARG A 90 -0.59 -13.67 -12.53
N LEU A 91 0.07 -13.32 -11.44
CA LEU A 91 0.93 -14.21 -10.65
C LEU A 91 0.17 -15.00 -9.57
N GLY A 92 -1.14 -14.77 -9.42
CA GLY A 92 -2.01 -15.45 -8.45
C GLY A 92 -2.06 -14.83 -7.05
N TYR A 93 -1.44 -13.66 -6.84
CA TYR A 93 -1.43 -12.97 -5.53
C TYR A 93 -2.66 -12.07 -5.36
N LEU A 94 -3.86 -12.65 -5.31
CA LEU A 94 -5.12 -11.90 -5.42
C LEU A 94 -5.32 -10.84 -4.32
N ARG A 95 -5.07 -11.19 -3.05
CA ARG A 95 -5.26 -10.24 -1.94
C ARG A 95 -4.22 -9.12 -1.95
N ILE A 96 -2.95 -9.44 -2.24
CA ILE A 96 -1.90 -8.42 -2.38
C ILE A 96 -2.22 -7.51 -3.57
N ALA A 97 -2.64 -8.07 -4.70
CA ALA A 97 -3.10 -7.29 -5.85
C ALA A 97 -4.22 -6.32 -5.47
N ALA A 98 -5.19 -6.78 -4.67
CA ALA A 98 -6.30 -5.93 -4.22
C ALA A 98 -5.85 -4.81 -3.28
N LEU A 99 -4.97 -5.12 -2.32
CA LEU A 99 -4.35 -4.11 -1.45
C LEU A 99 -3.53 -3.08 -2.24
N VAL A 100 -2.78 -3.54 -3.24
CA VAL A 100 -2.00 -2.67 -4.15
C VAL A 100 -2.92 -1.85 -5.05
N ALA A 101 -4.04 -2.39 -5.54
CA ALA A 101 -4.98 -1.61 -6.36
C ALA A 101 -5.58 -0.44 -5.58
N HIS A 102 -5.89 -0.65 -4.30
CA HIS A 102 -6.63 0.29 -3.46
C HIS A 102 -5.77 1.10 -2.48
N HIS A 103 -4.44 0.96 -2.52
CA HIS A 103 -3.55 1.63 -1.58
C HIS A 103 -3.74 3.16 -1.61
N SER A 104 -3.58 3.79 -0.45
CA SER A 104 -3.58 5.25 -0.30
C SER A 104 -4.76 5.98 -0.94
N GLY A 105 -5.92 5.31 -1.03
CA GLY A 105 -7.13 5.90 -1.59
C GLY A 105 -7.15 5.95 -3.11
N ALA A 106 -6.36 5.11 -3.80
CA ALA A 106 -6.30 5.05 -5.26
C ALA A 106 -7.67 5.01 -5.96
N ARG A 107 -8.71 4.46 -5.33
CA ARG A 107 -10.09 4.49 -5.85
C ARG A 107 -10.65 5.88 -6.12
N PHE A 108 -10.25 6.88 -5.34
CA PHE A 108 -10.68 8.27 -5.54
C PHE A 108 -10.02 8.85 -6.79
N GLU A 109 -8.73 8.59 -7.00
CA GLU A 109 -8.02 9.03 -8.20
C GLU A 109 -8.48 8.26 -9.45
N ALA A 110 -8.72 6.95 -9.33
CA ALA A 110 -9.26 6.13 -10.41
C ALA A 110 -10.60 6.67 -10.91
N ALA A 111 -11.51 7.07 -10.02
CA ALA A 111 -12.78 7.67 -10.40
C ALA A 111 -12.59 8.97 -11.21
N LEU A 112 -11.65 9.84 -10.81
CA LEU A 112 -11.34 11.09 -11.53
C LEU A 112 -10.65 10.84 -12.88
N ARG A 113 -9.90 9.74 -13.00
CA ARG A 113 -9.25 9.31 -14.25
C ARG A 113 -10.16 8.53 -15.20
N GLY A 114 -11.40 8.24 -14.81
CA GLY A 114 -12.31 7.39 -15.58
C GLY A 114 -11.99 5.89 -15.50
N LEU A 115 -11.18 5.48 -14.53
CA LEU A 115 -10.69 4.10 -14.31
C LEU A 115 -11.48 3.35 -13.20
N ALA A 116 -12.72 3.77 -12.94
CA ALA A 116 -13.55 3.19 -11.88
C ALA A 116 -13.92 1.72 -12.15
N THR A 117 -14.07 1.34 -13.42
CA THR A 117 -14.37 -0.05 -13.82
C THR A 117 -13.17 -0.94 -13.57
N GLU A 118 -11.98 -0.46 -13.94
CA GLU A 118 -10.71 -1.18 -13.90
C GLU A 118 -10.25 -1.42 -12.47
N ILE A 119 -10.38 -0.42 -11.59
CA ILE A 119 -10.09 -0.63 -10.17
C ILE A 119 -11.16 -1.52 -9.50
N GLY A 120 -12.39 -1.51 -10.01
CA GLY A 120 -13.48 -2.37 -9.57
C GLY A 120 -13.27 -3.86 -9.83
N GLU A 121 -12.26 -4.22 -10.64
CA GLU A 121 -11.83 -5.61 -10.82
C GLU A 121 -11.16 -6.21 -9.56
N PHE A 122 -10.83 -5.39 -8.57
CA PHE A 122 -10.13 -5.78 -7.36
C PHE A 122 -11.01 -5.55 -6.12
N GLU A 123 -11.06 -6.55 -5.23
CA GLU A 123 -11.85 -6.47 -4.00
C GLU A 123 -11.37 -5.32 -3.10
N TYR A 124 -12.29 -4.47 -2.65
CA TYR A 124 -11.96 -3.44 -1.67
C TYR A 124 -12.12 -4.01 -0.25
N GLU A 125 -11.03 -4.06 0.52
CA GLU A 125 -11.08 -4.47 1.93
C GLU A 125 -10.92 -3.30 2.90
N GLU A 126 -11.75 -3.29 3.94
CA GLU A 126 -11.60 -2.43 5.12
C GLU A 126 -11.02 -3.25 6.27
N SER A 127 -9.68 -3.33 6.32
CA SER A 127 -8.98 -4.23 7.23
C SER A 127 -7.87 -3.52 8.00
N VAL A 128 -7.34 -4.20 9.03
CA VAL A 128 -6.13 -3.75 9.75
C VAL A 128 -4.91 -3.69 8.81
N VAL A 129 -4.86 -4.57 7.79
CA VAL A 129 -3.79 -4.58 6.79
C VAL A 129 -3.90 -3.37 5.86
N ALA A 130 -5.10 -3.05 5.36
CA ALA A 130 -5.33 -1.88 4.52
C ALA A 130 -5.06 -0.56 5.28
N ASP A 131 -5.50 -0.48 6.54
CA ASP A 131 -5.18 0.62 7.46
C ASP A 131 -3.66 0.76 7.65
N GLY A 132 -2.98 -0.37 7.88
CA GLY A 132 -1.53 -0.44 8.07
C GLY A 132 -0.76 0.01 6.84
N LEU A 133 -1.14 -0.45 5.64
CA LEU A 133 -0.52 -0.08 4.38
C LEU A 133 -0.68 1.42 4.10
N THR A 134 -1.90 1.94 4.29
CA THR A 134 -2.20 3.38 4.15
C THR A 134 -1.38 4.21 5.13
N TYR A 135 -1.30 3.78 6.39
CA TYR A 135 -0.44 4.43 7.38
C TYR A 135 1.01 4.44 6.91
N CYS A 136 1.57 3.28 6.52
CA CYS A 136 2.99 3.18 6.15
C CYS A 136 3.36 4.08 4.97
N ASP A 137 2.56 4.12 3.90
CA ASP A 137 2.80 5.00 2.74
C ASP A 137 2.62 6.47 3.12
N LEU A 138 1.47 6.84 3.67
CA LEU A 138 1.11 8.25 3.85
C LEU A 138 1.78 8.93 5.05
N THR A 139 2.65 8.22 5.76
CA THR A 139 3.53 8.80 6.80
C THR A 139 5.01 8.50 6.53
N THR A 140 5.33 8.29 5.24
CA THR A 140 6.68 8.17 4.69
C THR A 140 6.86 9.17 3.54
N GLY A 141 7.91 9.97 3.58
CA GLY A 141 8.26 10.95 2.55
C GLY A 141 8.89 10.31 1.30
N PRO A 142 9.12 11.11 0.24
CA PRO A 142 9.66 10.61 -1.03
C PRO A 142 11.09 10.06 -0.93
N LYS A 143 11.85 10.36 0.13
CA LYS A 143 13.21 9.82 0.35
C LYS A 143 13.24 8.77 1.47
N GLY A 144 12.08 8.21 1.82
CA GLY A 144 11.94 7.21 2.89
C GLY A 144 11.92 7.77 4.30
N GLN A 145 12.03 9.10 4.48
CA GLN A 145 11.99 9.73 5.79
C GLN A 145 10.60 9.65 6.43
N ARG A 146 10.53 9.57 7.76
CA ARG A 146 9.25 9.65 8.48
C ARG A 146 8.70 11.07 8.41
N VAL A 147 7.41 11.18 8.14
CA VAL A 147 6.66 12.45 8.10
C VAL A 147 5.29 12.25 8.71
N SER A 148 4.63 13.33 9.12
CA SER A 148 3.21 13.29 9.48
C SER A 148 2.34 13.10 8.23
N PHE A 149 1.07 12.72 8.44
CA PHE A 149 0.11 12.64 7.35
C PHE A 149 -0.11 14.00 6.67
N GLU A 150 -0.18 15.07 7.47
CA GLU A 150 -0.34 16.45 7.02
C GLU A 150 0.87 16.91 6.22
N GLU A 151 2.09 16.62 6.70
CA GLU A 151 3.33 16.90 5.98
C GLU A 151 3.38 16.18 4.63
N ARG A 152 2.99 14.90 4.59
CA ARG A 152 2.91 14.12 3.33
C ARG A 152 1.88 14.70 2.37
N CYS A 153 0.70 15.10 2.87
CA CYS A 153 -0.32 15.72 2.03
C CYS A 153 0.13 17.07 1.47
N ALA A 154 0.80 17.89 2.28
CA ALA A 154 1.36 19.17 1.84
C ALA A 154 2.44 18.97 0.77
N ASP A 155 3.34 17.99 0.93
CA ASP A 155 4.35 17.63 -0.08
C ASP A 155 3.72 17.20 -1.41
N ILE A 156 2.70 16.33 -1.38
CA ILE A 156 2.00 15.88 -2.59
C ILE A 156 1.38 17.06 -3.33
N ARG A 157 0.66 17.96 -2.62
CA ARG A 157 0.09 19.16 -3.24
C ARG A 157 1.17 20.08 -3.81
N HIS A 158 2.29 20.25 -3.11
CA HIS A 158 3.40 21.08 -3.56
C HIS A 158 4.06 20.54 -4.85
N ARG A 159 4.30 19.23 -4.93
CA ARG A 159 4.99 18.61 -6.07
C ARG A 159 4.14 18.53 -7.34
N TYR A 160 2.85 18.24 -7.21
CA TYR A 160 1.97 18.07 -8.37
C TYR A 160 1.16 19.32 -8.72
N GLY A 161 0.96 20.23 -7.78
CA GLY A 161 0.06 21.38 -7.91
C GLY A 161 -1.38 21.05 -7.51
N GLU A 162 -2.11 22.06 -7.04
CA GLU A 162 -3.47 21.91 -6.47
C GLU A 162 -4.52 21.42 -7.48
N THR A 163 -4.31 21.67 -8.78
CA THR A 163 -5.23 21.28 -9.85
C THR A 163 -4.92 19.90 -10.42
N HIS A 164 -3.83 19.24 -9.99
CA HIS A 164 -3.47 17.92 -10.47
C HIS A 164 -4.42 16.87 -9.88
N VAL A 165 -4.77 15.85 -10.69
CA VAL A 165 -5.75 14.82 -10.33
C VAL A 165 -5.40 14.11 -9.00
N ALA A 166 -4.12 13.86 -8.75
CA ALA A 166 -3.65 13.26 -7.51
C ALA A 166 -3.90 14.14 -6.27
N ALA A 167 -3.77 15.46 -6.39
CA ALA A 167 -4.04 16.40 -5.29
C ALA A 167 -5.55 16.47 -5.00
N ILE A 168 -6.37 16.56 -6.03
CA ILE A 168 -7.84 16.57 -5.93
C ILE A 168 -8.35 15.25 -5.32
N ALA A 169 -7.83 14.11 -5.80
CA ALA A 169 -8.15 12.80 -5.25
C ALA A 169 -7.78 12.69 -3.77
N LEU A 170 -6.59 13.18 -3.40
CA LEU A 170 -6.13 13.18 -2.02
C LEU A 170 -7.05 14.02 -1.12
N ASP A 171 -7.52 15.17 -1.59
CA ASP A 171 -8.46 16.00 -0.83
C ASP A 171 -9.79 15.27 -0.56
N HIS A 172 -10.34 14.59 -1.58
CA HIS A 172 -11.54 13.77 -1.41
C HIS A 172 -11.31 12.55 -0.49
N ALA A 173 -10.13 11.94 -0.57
CA ALA A 173 -9.78 10.76 0.21
C ALA A 173 -9.39 11.09 1.66
N SER A 174 -8.94 12.33 1.93
CA SER A 174 -8.27 12.74 3.17
C SER A 174 -9.01 12.32 4.46
N PRO A 175 -10.34 12.52 4.62
CA PRO A 175 -11.03 12.08 5.82
C PRO A 175 -10.94 10.57 6.08
N THR A 176 -11.01 9.77 5.00
CA THR A 176 -10.90 8.31 5.08
C THR A 176 -9.47 7.89 5.42
N LEU A 177 -8.49 8.49 4.75
CA LEU A 177 -7.07 8.17 4.92
C LEU A 177 -6.57 8.55 6.32
N LEU A 178 -6.95 9.73 6.82
CA LEU A 178 -6.63 10.15 8.18
C LEU A 178 -7.27 9.23 9.23
N GLY A 179 -8.50 8.76 8.96
CA GLY A 179 -9.15 7.74 9.79
C GLY A 179 -8.35 6.44 9.89
N ALA A 180 -7.79 5.96 8.77
CA ALA A 180 -6.91 4.79 8.72
C ALA A 180 -5.61 5.00 9.51
N VAL A 181 -4.96 6.16 9.30
CA VAL A 181 -3.74 6.57 10.04
C VAL A 181 -4.00 6.53 11.55
N HIS A 182 -5.03 7.22 12.04
CA HIS A 182 -5.35 7.25 13.46
C HIS A 182 -5.71 5.87 14.04
N ARG A 183 -6.41 5.02 13.28
CA ARG A 183 -6.71 3.65 13.72
C ARG A 183 -5.43 2.84 13.90
N THR A 184 -4.47 2.94 12.99
CA THR A 184 -3.17 2.27 13.09
C THR A 184 -2.36 2.79 14.27
N GLU A 185 -2.29 4.12 14.45
CA GLU A 185 -1.57 4.73 15.58
C GLU A 185 -2.12 4.30 16.94
N ARG A 186 -3.46 4.25 17.10
CA ARG A 186 -4.07 3.77 18.35
C ARG A 186 -3.69 2.32 18.66
N ARG A 187 -3.63 1.45 17.64
CA ARG A 187 -3.20 0.05 17.83
C ARG A 187 -1.74 -0.03 18.27
N MET A 188 -0.87 0.79 17.68
CA MET A 188 0.55 0.90 18.04
C MET A 188 0.75 1.42 19.47
N GLN A 189 -0.03 2.43 19.88
CA GLN A 189 0.00 2.97 21.25
C GLN A 189 -0.55 1.99 22.30
N GLY A 190 -1.56 1.20 21.95
CA GLY A 190 -2.15 0.18 22.82
C GLY A 190 -1.18 -0.93 23.27
N ARG A 191 -0.03 -1.07 22.60
CA ARG A 191 1.07 -1.95 23.03
C ARG A 191 1.96 -1.36 24.12
N GLY A 192 1.95 -0.03 24.30
CA GLY A 192 2.77 0.69 25.27
C GLY A 192 2.08 0.99 26.60
N GLY A 193 0.84 0.55 26.81
CA GLY A 193 0.16 0.69 28.10
C GLY A 193 0.82 -0.18 29.18
N PRO A 194 0.98 0.30 30.43
CA PRO A 194 1.62 -0.49 31.48
C PRO A 194 0.86 -1.79 31.68
N GLY A 195 1.54 -2.92 31.42
CA GLY A 195 1.05 -4.22 31.84
C GLY A 195 0.84 -4.19 33.35
N LEU A 196 -0.42 -4.17 33.78
CA LEU A 196 -0.74 -4.49 35.16
C LEU A 196 -0.24 -5.91 35.40
N ILE A 197 0.85 -6.02 36.16
CA ILE A 197 1.25 -7.23 36.86
C ILE A 197 0.03 -7.61 37.72
N ARG A 198 -0.69 -8.65 37.30
CA ARG A 198 -1.62 -9.34 38.19
C ARG A 198 -0.76 -10.21 39.10
N THR A 199 -0.56 -9.74 40.33
CA THR A 199 -0.17 -10.55 41.48
C THR A 199 -1.20 -11.62 41.76
#